data_AF-A0A0E3NXE4-F1
#
_entry.id   AF-A0A0E3NXE4-F1
#
_cell.length_a   1.000
_cell.length_b   1.000
_cell.length_c   1.000
_cell.angle_alpha   90.00
_cell.angle_beta   90.00
_cell.angle_gamma   90.00
#
_symmetry.space_group_name_H-M   'P 1'
#
loop_
_entity.id
_entity.type
_entity.pdbx_description
1 polymer ?
#
loop_
_entity_poly.entity_id
_entity_poly.type
_entity_poly.pdbx_seq_one_letter_code
_entity_poly.pdbx_strand_id
1 'polypeptide(L)' 'MDGIVRMGRIPGSRKKRMWIKEGDVVIANPWEVQNSKADVTWKYTRPQAEWLERKGYLKC' A
#
# COMPACT_ATOMS: atom_id res chain seq x y z
N MET A 1 -5.74 11.86 7.16
CA MET A 1 -4.49 11.24 6.68
C MET A 1 -3.68 10.89 7.92
N ASP A 2 -3.73 9.64 8.40
CA ASP A 2 -2.86 9.18 9.48
C ASP A 2 -1.42 9.19 8.94
N GLY A 3 -0.66 10.26 9.22
CA GLY A 3 0.72 10.47 8.79
C GLY A 3 1.73 9.49 9.40
N ILE A 4 1.30 8.24 9.61
CA ILE A 4 2.05 7.17 10.24
C ILE A 4 2.86 6.48 9.15
N VAL A 5 4.15 6.81 9.09
CA VAL A 5 5.11 6.10 8.26
C VAL A 5 5.33 4.71 8.86
N ARG A 6 5.05 3.67 8.08
CA ARG A 6 5.24 2.27 8.47
C ARG A 6 6.28 1.60 7.58
N MET A 7 7.01 0.65 8.14
CA MET A 7 7.96 -0.14 7.37
C MET A 7 7.22 -1.26 6.63
N GLY A 8 7.05 -1.08 5.33
CA GLY A 8 6.40 -2.04 4.43
C GLY A 8 7.35 -3.16 4.02
N ARG A 9 7.10 -4.39 4.45
CA ARG A 9 7.82 -5.58 3.98
C ARG A 9 7.18 -6.10 2.70
N ILE A 10 8.00 -6.34 1.69
CA ILE A 10 7.56 -6.96 0.43
C ILE A 10 8.08 -8.40 0.41
N PRO A 11 7.22 -9.42 0.51
CA PRO A 11 7.67 -10.80 0.41
C PRO A 11 8.32 -11.04 -0.97
N GLY A 12 9.48 -11.71 -0.98
CA GLY A 12 10.31 -11.88 -2.19
C GLY A 12 9.57 -12.51 -3.37
N SER A 13 8.60 -13.40 -3.09
CA SER A 13 7.73 -14.02 -4.09
C SER A 13 6.90 -13.00 -4.88
N ARG A 14 6.55 -11.86 -4.27
CA ARG A 14 5.76 -10.78 -4.90
C ARG A 14 6.64 -9.65 -5.44
N LYS A 15 7.82 -9.45 -4.87
CA LYS A 15 8.80 -8.44 -5.32
C LYS A 15 9.15 -8.60 -6.81
N LYS A 16 9.21 -9.84 -7.32
CA LYS A 16 9.56 -10.12 -8.72
C LYS A 16 8.50 -9.64 -9.74
N ARG A 17 7.24 -9.46 -9.31
CA ARG A 17 6.11 -9.08 -10.17
C ARG A 17 5.64 -7.64 -9.97
N MET A 18 6.07 -6.99 -8.88
CA MET A 18 5.51 -5.72 -8.45
C MET A 18 6.63 -4.70 -8.21
N TRP A 19 6.88 -3.87 -9.23
CA TRP A 19 7.75 -2.70 -9.10
C TRP A 19 6.94 -1.55 -8.52
N ILE A 20 7.37 -1.04 -7.37
CA ILE A 20 6.73 0.05 -6.63
C ILE A 20 7.65 1.26 -6.73
N LYS A 21 7.09 2.41 -7.07
CA LYS A 21 7.76 3.71 -7.01
C LYS A 21 7.03 4.61 -6.01
N GLU A 22 7.67 5.71 -5.67
CA GLU A 22 7.05 6.75 -4.86
C GLU A 22 5.80 7.30 -5.58
N GLY A 23 4.67 7.35 -4.88
CA GLY A 23 3.37 7.75 -5.44
C GLY A 23 2.47 6.61 -5.94
N ASP A 24 2.93 5.35 -5.96
CA ASP A 24 2.04 4.20 -6.18
C ASP A 24 1.17 3.94 -4.93
N VAL A 25 -0.12 3.67 -5.14
CA VAL A 25 -1.02 3.26 -4.05
C VAL A 25 -0.94 1.75 -3.86
N VAL A 26 -0.73 1.33 -2.61
CA VAL A 26 -0.59 -0.07 -2.24
C VAL A 26 -1.50 -0.44 -1.08
N ILE A 27 -1.88 -1.72 -1.03
CA ILE A 27 -2.53 -2.31 0.14
C ILE A 27 -1.43 -2.81 1.08
N ALA A 28 -1.38 -2.24 2.27
CA ALA A 28 -0.52 -2.69 3.36
C ALA A 28 -1.37 -3.35 4.45
N ASN A 29 -1.04 -4.60 4.80
CA ASN A 29 -1.63 -5.29 5.94
C ASN A 29 -0.71 -5.08 7.16
N PRO A 30 -1.13 -4.28 8.16
CA PRO A 30 -0.35 -4.08 9.37
C PRO A 30 -0.23 -5.38 10.16
N TRP A 31 0.87 -5.57 10.87
CA TRP A 31 1.01 -6.71 11.78
C TRP A 31 0.23 -6.45 13.06
N GLU A 32 -0.55 -7.43 13.49
CA GLU A 32 -1.33 -7.35 14.74
C GLU A 32 -0.42 -7.14 15.96
N VAL A 33 0.80 -7.69 15.91
CA VAL A 33 1.78 -7.65 17.01
C VAL A 33 2.67 -6.40 16.97
N GLN A 34 2.94 -5.86 15.78
CA GLN A 34 3.86 -4.72 15.60
C GLN A 34 3.29 -3.72 14.61
N ASN A 35 2.55 -2.73 15.12
CA ASN A 35 1.90 -1.67 14.32
C ASN A 35 2.85 -0.80 13.49
N SER A 36 4.16 -0.80 13.76
CA SER A 36 5.17 -0.11 12.95
C SER A 36 5.54 -0.85 11.66
N LYS A 37 5.15 -2.13 11.52
CA LYS A 37 5.41 -2.95 10.33
C LYS A 37 4.11 -3.35 9.65
N ALA A 38 4.18 -3.45 8.34
CA ALA A 38 3.09 -3.95 7.51
C ALA A 38 3.64 -4.76 6.34
N ASP A 39 2.90 -5.75 5.85
CA ASP A 39 3.24 -6.44 4.60
C ASP A 39 2.46 -5.84 3.43
N VAL A 40 3.18 -5.51 2.36
CA VAL A 40 2.58 -5.02 1.13
C VAL A 40 2.06 -6.20 0.32
N THR A 41 0.75 -6.25 0.16
CA THR A 41 0.05 -7.38 -0.45
C THR A 41 -0.25 -7.13 -1.92
N TRP A 42 -0.63 -5.89 -2.27
CA TRP A 42 -1.15 -5.56 -3.60
C TRP A 42 -0.81 -4.12 -4.03
N LYS A 43 -0.69 -3.89 -5.34
CA LYS A 43 -0.55 -2.56 -5.96
C LYS A 43 -1.80 -2.21 -6.74
N TYR A 44 -2.32 -1.02 -6.52
CA TYR A 44 -3.32 -0.47 -7.41
C TYR A 44 -2.63 0.18 -8.62
N THR A 45 -3.26 0.02 -9.79
CA THR A 45 -2.88 0.82 -10.96
C THR A 45 -3.43 2.23 -10.80
N ARG A 46 -2.83 3.21 -11.52
CA ARG A 46 -3.30 4.61 -11.49
C ARG A 46 -4.83 4.77 -11.66
N PRO A 47 -5.49 4.09 -12.63
CA PRO A 47 -6.94 4.20 -12.78
C PRO A 47 -7.72 3.62 -11.60
N GLN A 48 -7.23 2.55 -10.98
CA GLN A 48 -7.86 1.96 -9.79
C GLN A 48 -7.70 2.87 -8.56
N ALA A 49 -6.54 3.49 -8.41
CA ALA A 49 -6.29 4.48 -7.36
C ALA A 49 -7.20 5.70 -7.52
N GLU A 50 -7.33 6.23 -8.74
CA GLU A 50 -8.24 7.34 -9.05
C GLU A 50 -9.71 6.95 -8.79
N TRP A 51 -10.10 5.72 -9.12
CA TRP A 51 -11.44 5.21 -8.80
C TRP A 51 -11.68 5.12 -7.28
N LEU A 52 -10.69 4.67 -6.51
CA LEU A 52 -10.76 4.62 -5.04
C LEU A 52 -10.87 6.02 -4.42
N GLU A 53 -10.14 6.99 -4.96
CA GLU A 53 -10.22 8.39 -4.56
C GLU A 53 -11.60 9.00 -4.87
N ARG A 54 -12.12 8.78 -6.08
CA ARG A 54 -13.47 9.23 -6.47
C ARG A 54 -14.58 8.62 -5.63
N LYS A 55 -14.40 7.39 -5.16
CA LYS A 55 -15.32 6.70 -4.25
C LYS A 55 -15.19 7.17 -2.79
N GLY A 56 -14.18 7.97 -2.45
CA GLY A 56 -13.94 8.48 -1.09
C GLY A 56 -13.24 7.50 -0.15
N TYR A 57 -12.66 6.40 -0.68
CA TYR A 57 -11.88 5.46 0.12
C TYR A 57 -10.46 5.97 0.40
N LEU A 58 -9.92 6.78 -0.51
CA LEU A 58 -8.70 7.55 -0.31
C LEU A 58 -9.12 9.00 -0.11
N LYS A 59 -9.04 9.48 1.14
CA LYS A 59 -9.10 10.92 1.42
C LYS A 59 -7.70 11.48 1.19
N CYS A 60 -7.53 12.16 0.06
CA CYS A 60 -6.44 13.10 -0.15
C CYS A 60 -6.57 14.24 0.87
#